data_AF-A0A0J6VWD9-F1
#
_entry.id   AF-A0A0J6VWD9-F1
#
_cell.length_a   1.000
_cell.length_b   1.000
_cell.length_c   1.000
_cell.angle_alpha   90.00
_cell.angle_beta   90.00
_cell.angle_gamma   90.00
#
_symmetry.space_group_name_H-M   'P 1'
#
loop_
_entity.id
_entity.type
_entity.pdbx_description
1 polymer ?
#
loop_
_entity_poly.entity_id
_entity_poly.type
_entity_poly.pdbx_seq_one_letter_code
_entity_poly.pdbx_strand_id
1 'polypeptide(L)'
;MQETFAVLDALMAEPASDDVPAAPVPIVSDVMLPVAVNDEVSVVVPKVPRTTREQIRAWKDEVAKRLREQKERQWRRDDAIAHQRSERKKAETLARLPARKRRNSADYRERQKAVAAELLTDLNMPLPVVDQAQIARETAAFVVWLATDGPRQRQLRRENVDINDLMATRAVFLATRDLALKFPKLATRFEAATGRTWDRHQAKRRVALLAALESAGGPWTGDVA
;
A
#
# COMPACT_ATOMS: atom_id res chain seq x y z
N MET A 1 -21.14 41.15 19.49
CA MET A 1 -21.09 40.07 18.50
C MET A 1 -22.40 40.05 17.69
N GLN A 2 -22.62 41.04 16.80
CA GLN A 2 -23.87 41.18 16.05
C GLN A 2 -23.62 41.56 14.56
N GLU A 3 -22.50 41.14 13.97
CA GLU A 3 -22.13 41.54 12.60
C GLU A 3 -22.03 40.39 11.60
N THR A 4 -22.53 39.19 11.92
CA THR A 4 -22.38 38.02 11.02
C THR A 4 -23.65 37.63 10.25
N PHE A 5 -24.81 38.25 10.49
CA PHE A 5 -26.06 37.90 9.80
C PHE A 5 -26.40 38.79 8.60
N ALA A 6 -25.80 39.98 8.47
CA ALA A 6 -26.06 40.87 7.32
C ALA A 6 -25.39 40.41 6.01
N VAL A 7 -24.43 39.48 6.09
CA VAL A 7 -23.68 39.00 4.91
C VAL A 7 -24.42 37.88 4.15
N LEU A 8 -25.45 37.28 4.75
CA LEU A 8 -26.20 36.18 4.16
C LEU A 8 -27.36 36.64 3.25
N ASP A 9 -27.99 37.78 3.54
CA ASP A 9 -29.05 38.34 2.67
C ASP A 9 -28.49 38.98 1.39
N ALA A 10 -27.23 39.41 1.40
CA ALA A 10 -26.57 39.97 0.21
C ALA A 10 -26.17 38.91 -0.84
N LEU A 11 -26.17 37.62 -0.48
CA LEU A 11 -25.79 36.52 -1.38
C LEU A 11 -26.98 35.76 -1.97
N MET A 12 -28.20 36.06 -1.51
CA MET A 12 -29.47 35.47 -1.96
C MET A 12 -30.22 36.37 -2.95
N ALA A 13 -29.64 37.50 -3.35
CA ALA A 13 -30.16 38.28 -4.46
C ALA A 13 -29.95 37.50 -5.76
N GLU A 14 -30.94 36.70 -6.14
CA GLU A 14 -31.09 36.17 -7.49
C GLU A 14 -30.97 37.34 -8.47
N PRO A 15 -30.00 37.34 -9.41
CA PRO A 15 -30.09 38.24 -10.53
C PRO A 15 -31.34 37.82 -11.31
N ALA A 16 -32.28 38.76 -11.40
CA ALA A 16 -33.47 38.66 -12.23
C ALA A 16 -33.12 38.03 -13.58
N SER A 17 -33.88 36.98 -13.92
CA SER A 17 -34.22 36.50 -15.26
C SER A 17 -33.23 36.83 -16.39
N ASP A 18 -32.55 35.78 -16.87
CA ASP A 18 -32.16 35.53 -18.27
C ASP A 18 -32.22 36.74 -19.24
N ASP A 19 -31.29 37.68 -19.10
CA ASP A 19 -30.91 38.56 -20.21
C ASP A 19 -29.98 37.80 -21.16
N VAL A 20 -30.55 36.83 -21.86
CA VAL A 20 -30.01 36.38 -23.15
C VAL A 20 -30.28 37.53 -24.12
N PRO A 21 -29.24 38.17 -24.72
CA PRO A 21 -29.51 39.15 -25.76
C PRO A 21 -30.25 38.41 -26.87
N ALA A 22 -31.50 38.82 -27.12
CA ALA A 22 -32.29 38.30 -28.22
C ALA A 22 -31.40 38.36 -29.47
N ALA A 23 -31.26 37.22 -30.17
CA ALA A 23 -30.62 37.20 -31.46
C ALA A 23 -31.23 38.33 -32.31
N PRO A 24 -30.45 39.06 -33.13
CA PRO A 24 -31.01 40.09 -33.99
C PRO A 24 -32.10 39.44 -34.84
N VAL A 25 -33.35 39.77 -34.55
CA VAL A 25 -34.50 39.23 -35.27
C VAL A 25 -34.38 39.75 -36.69
N PRO A 26 -34.38 38.88 -37.72
CA PRO A 26 -34.48 39.36 -39.08
C PRO A 26 -35.81 40.11 -39.18
N ILE A 27 -35.77 41.38 -39.57
CA ILE A 27 -36.99 42.12 -39.93
C ILE A 27 -37.53 41.42 -41.17
N VAL A 28 -38.51 40.52 -40.98
CA VAL A 28 -39.30 39.97 -42.06
C VAL A 28 -40.28 41.07 -42.44
N SER A 29 -40.00 41.74 -43.55
CA SER A 29 -40.93 42.68 -44.17
C SER A 29 -42.10 41.89 -44.78
N ASP A 30 -43.04 41.46 -43.94
CA ASP A 30 -44.36 41.02 -44.40
C ASP A 30 -45.22 42.25 -44.70
N VAL A 31 -45.04 42.84 -45.88
CA VAL A 31 -46.08 43.64 -46.53
C VAL A 31 -46.02 43.35 -48.03
N MET A 32 -46.73 42.31 -48.46
CA MET A 32 -47.24 42.21 -49.82
C MET A 32 -48.74 42.49 -49.79
N LEU A 33 -49.10 43.73 -50.11
CA LEU A 33 -50.43 44.05 -50.64
C LEU A 33 -50.31 44.04 -52.17
N PRO A 34 -51.07 43.22 -52.91
CA PRO A 34 -51.09 43.31 -54.36
C PRO A 34 -51.96 44.50 -54.78
N VAL A 35 -51.37 45.49 -55.45
CA VAL A 35 -52.11 46.45 -56.27
C VAL A 35 -51.82 46.09 -57.72
N ALA A 36 -52.84 45.57 -58.40
CA ALA A 36 -52.79 45.37 -59.84
C ALA A 36 -52.94 46.74 -60.53
N VAL A 37 -51.90 47.17 -61.24
CA VAL A 37 -52.02 48.11 -62.36
C VAL A 37 -51.14 47.58 -63.49
N ASN A 38 -51.72 47.62 -64.69
CA ASN A 38 -51.25 47.07 -65.95
C ASN A 38 -49.75 47.14 -66.24
N ASP A 39 -49.27 46.09 -66.92
CA ASP A 39 -48.13 46.02 -67.85
C ASP A 39 -46.84 46.75 -67.46
N GLU A 40 -46.01 46.06 -66.67
CA GLU A 40 -44.55 45.87 -66.84
C GLU A 40 -43.96 45.34 -65.53
N VAL A 41 -43.72 44.03 -65.46
CA VAL A 41 -43.11 43.41 -64.26
C VAL A 41 -41.59 43.64 -64.30
N SER A 42 -41.16 44.75 -63.71
CA SER A 42 -39.76 44.89 -63.27
C SER A 42 -39.62 44.29 -61.87
N VAL A 43 -39.02 43.11 -61.79
CA VAL A 43 -38.68 42.48 -60.51
C VAL A 43 -37.55 43.28 -59.85
N VAL A 44 -37.90 44.25 -59.01
CA VAL A 44 -36.94 44.85 -58.07
C VAL A 44 -36.72 43.84 -56.94
N VAL A 45 -35.66 43.04 -57.05
CA VAL A 45 -35.19 42.20 -55.94
C VAL A 45 -34.65 43.13 -54.85
N PRO A 46 -35.28 43.26 -53.67
CA PRO A 46 -34.71 44.06 -52.60
C PRO A 46 -33.40 43.40 -52.14
N LYS A 47 -32.29 44.15 -52.24
CA LYS A 47 -31.00 43.76 -51.67
C LYS A 47 -31.18 43.58 -50.16
N VAL A 48 -31.15 42.32 -49.71
CA VAL A 48 -31.09 41.95 -48.29
C VAL A 48 -29.96 42.74 -47.61
N PRO A 49 -30.23 43.47 -46.50
CA PRO A 49 -29.16 44.15 -45.77
C PRO A 49 -28.23 43.07 -45.20
N ARG A 50 -27.01 43.00 -45.75
CA ARG A 50 -25.96 42.12 -45.23
C ARG A 50 -25.54 42.67 -43.86
N THR A 51 -26.01 42.08 -42.78
CA THR A 51 -25.30 42.19 -41.50
C THR A 51 -23.85 41.80 -41.77
N THR A 52 -22.93 42.71 -41.45
CA THR A 52 -21.53 42.51 -41.84
C THR A 52 -21.00 41.29 -41.09
N ARG A 53 -20.17 40.47 -41.75
CA ARG A 53 -19.50 39.32 -41.12
C ARG A 53 -18.80 39.69 -39.81
N GLU A 54 -18.41 40.96 -39.68
CA GLU A 54 -17.79 41.56 -38.50
C GLU A 54 -18.75 41.68 -37.31
N GLN A 55 -20.02 42.05 -37.50
CA GLN A 55 -21.01 42.10 -36.43
C GLN A 55 -21.32 40.70 -35.87
N ILE A 56 -21.39 39.69 -36.74
CA ILE A 56 -21.58 38.30 -36.33
C ILE A 56 -20.35 37.78 -35.57
N ARG A 57 -19.13 38.17 -35.98
CA ARG A 57 -17.89 37.82 -35.27
C ARG A 57 -17.83 38.48 -33.89
N ALA A 58 -18.12 39.78 -33.81
CA ALA A 58 -18.12 40.52 -32.55
C ALA A 58 -19.11 39.94 -31.54
N TRP A 59 -20.34 39.61 -31.98
CA TRP A 59 -21.33 38.97 -31.12
C TRP A 59 -20.88 37.58 -30.64
N LYS A 60 -20.29 36.76 -31.52
CA LYS A 60 -19.74 35.45 -31.14
C LYS A 60 -18.60 35.56 -30.13
N ASP A 61 -17.72 36.54 -30.31
CA ASP A 61 -16.59 36.77 -29.39
C ASP A 61 -17.08 37.25 -28.03
N GLU A 62 -18.10 38.10 -27.98
CA GLU A 62 -18.71 38.57 -26.73
C GLU A 62 -19.42 37.44 -25.97
N VAL A 63 -20.19 36.61 -26.68
CA VAL A 63 -20.84 35.42 -26.11
C VAL A 63 -19.80 34.42 -25.60
N ALA A 64 -18.73 34.19 -26.36
CA ALA A 64 -17.64 33.31 -25.96
C ALA A 64 -16.91 33.83 -24.71
N LYS A 65 -16.73 35.16 -24.59
CA LYS A 65 -16.13 35.79 -23.41
C LYS A 65 -17.00 35.59 -22.17
N ARG A 66 -18.31 35.87 -22.25
CA ARG A 66 -19.24 35.67 -21.13
C ARG A 66 -19.33 34.20 -20.69
N LEU A 67 -19.31 33.26 -21.64
CA LEU A 67 -19.26 31.82 -21.36
C LEU A 67 -17.98 31.40 -20.63
N ARG A 68 -16.82 31.97 -20.99
CA ARG A 68 -15.55 31.71 -20.29
C ARG A 68 -15.59 32.24 -18.86
N GLU A 69 -16.08 33.46 -18.67
CA GLU A 69 -16.18 34.07 -17.34
C GLU A 69 -17.14 33.31 -16.42
N GLN A 70 -18.28 32.82 -16.94
CA GLN A 70 -19.20 31.98 -16.17
C GLN A 70 -18.59 30.63 -15.81
N LYS A 71 -17.92 29.96 -16.77
CA LYS A 71 -17.22 28.69 -16.51
C LYS A 71 -16.12 28.84 -15.47
N GLU A 72 -15.38 29.94 -15.50
CA GLU A 72 -14.33 30.20 -14.52
C GLU A 72 -14.91 30.44 -13.12
N ARG A 73 -16.01 31.19 -13.00
CA ARG A 73 -16.71 31.36 -11.71
C ARG A 73 -17.25 30.04 -11.18
N GLN A 74 -17.81 29.20 -12.04
CA GLN A 74 -18.30 27.87 -11.67
C GLN A 74 -17.14 26.97 -11.21
N TRP A 75 -16.04 26.94 -11.95
CA TRP A 75 -14.86 26.17 -11.59
C TRP A 75 -14.28 26.58 -10.23
N ARG A 76 -14.19 27.88 -9.94
CA ARG A 76 -13.74 28.37 -8.62
C ARG A 76 -14.66 27.95 -7.47
N ARG A 77 -15.98 27.91 -7.71
CA ARG A 77 -16.96 27.42 -6.71
C ARG A 77 -16.80 25.93 -6.48
N ASP A 78 -16.67 25.14 -7.54
CA ASP A 78 -16.51 23.69 -7.46
C ASP A 78 -15.20 23.31 -6.76
N ASP A 79 -14.10 24.04 -7.04
CA ASP A 79 -12.81 23.86 -6.38
C ASP A 79 -12.88 24.18 -4.88
N ALA A 80 -13.55 25.28 -4.50
CA ALA A 80 -13.77 25.62 -3.10
C ALA A 80 -14.60 24.55 -2.36
N ILE A 81 -15.62 23.99 -3.00
CA ILE A 81 -16.43 22.89 -2.45
C ILE A 81 -15.61 21.61 -2.32
N ALA A 82 -14.79 21.28 -3.32
CA ALA A 82 -13.89 20.13 -3.30
C ALA A 82 -12.87 20.26 -2.16
N HIS A 83 -12.27 21.45 -2.00
CA HIS A 83 -11.33 21.75 -0.92
C HIS A 83 -11.98 21.56 0.45
N GLN A 84 -13.19 22.11 0.68
CA GLN A 84 -13.93 21.93 1.93
C GLN A 84 -14.27 20.46 2.23
N ARG A 85 -14.65 19.68 1.22
CA ARG A 85 -14.90 18.24 1.38
C ARG A 85 -13.61 17.49 1.74
N SER A 86 -12.48 17.88 1.16
CA SER A 86 -11.19 17.27 1.47
C SER A 86 -10.76 17.55 2.92
N GLU A 87 -10.94 18.78 3.40
CA GLU A 87 -10.62 19.19 4.77
C GLU A 87 -11.51 18.47 5.80
N ARG A 88 -12.81 18.34 5.52
CA ARG A 88 -13.73 17.56 6.37
C ARG A 88 -13.31 16.09 6.47
N LYS A 89 -12.91 15.47 5.35
CA LYS A 89 -12.39 14.09 5.36
C LYS A 89 -11.09 13.98 6.16
N LYS A 90 -10.13 14.91 5.97
CA LYS A 90 -8.89 14.94 6.74
C LYS A 90 -9.17 15.01 8.24
N ALA A 91 -10.05 15.91 8.68
CA ALA A 91 -10.46 16.06 10.08
C ALA A 91 -11.12 14.79 10.64
N GLU A 92 -12.04 14.16 9.90
CA GLU A 92 -12.68 12.89 10.28
C GLU A 92 -11.64 11.76 10.43
N THR A 93 -10.64 11.74 9.55
CA THR A 93 -9.58 10.73 9.58
C THR A 93 -8.68 10.93 10.80
N LEU A 94 -8.31 12.19 11.09
CA LEU A 94 -7.52 12.56 12.28
C LEU A 94 -8.26 12.20 13.59
N ALA A 95 -9.58 12.39 13.66
CA ALA A 95 -10.39 12.00 14.81
C ALA A 95 -10.44 10.47 15.04
N ARG A 96 -10.33 9.66 13.97
CA ARG A 96 -10.36 8.19 14.05
C ARG A 96 -9.01 7.56 14.41
N LEU A 97 -7.89 8.25 14.15
CA LEU A 97 -6.54 7.77 14.47
C LEU A 97 -6.31 7.38 15.94
N PRO A 98 -6.71 8.15 16.97
CA PRO A 98 -6.45 7.79 18.36
C PRO A 98 -7.19 6.52 18.79
N ALA A 99 -8.44 6.32 18.35
CA ALA A 99 -9.20 5.11 18.63
C ALA A 99 -8.57 3.88 17.98
N ARG A 100 -8.10 4.01 16.73
CA ARG A 100 -7.40 2.93 16.00
C ARG A 100 -6.05 2.58 16.63
N LYS A 101 -5.26 3.59 17.04
CA LYS A 101 -3.98 3.37 17.75
C LYS A 101 -4.17 2.64 19.07
N ARG A 102 -5.22 2.98 19.85
CA ARG A 102 -5.53 2.29 21.11
C ARG A 102 -5.90 0.82 20.90
N ARG A 103 -6.76 0.50 19.91
CA ARG A 103 -7.09 -0.89 19.55
C ARG A 103 -5.85 -1.68 19.12
N ASN A 104 -5.05 -1.15 18.20
CA ASN A 104 -3.84 -1.83 17.73
C ASN A 104 -2.83 -2.08 18.87
N SER A 105 -2.74 -1.20 19.87
CA SER A 105 -1.89 -1.38 21.04
C SER A 105 -2.41 -2.49 21.97
N ALA A 106 -3.72 -2.57 22.17
CA ALA A 106 -4.35 -3.65 22.93
C ALA A 106 -4.14 -5.00 22.24
N ASP A 107 -4.43 -5.09 20.94
CA ASP A 107 -4.21 -6.29 20.13
C ASP A 107 -2.74 -6.71 20.12
N TYR A 108 -1.81 -5.75 20.08
CA TYR A 108 -0.38 -6.03 20.15
C TYR A 108 0.02 -6.63 21.50
N ARG A 109 -0.50 -6.09 22.62
CA ARG A 109 -0.23 -6.63 23.96
C ARG A 109 -0.87 -8.01 24.16
N GLU A 110 -2.05 -8.23 23.60
CA GLU A 110 -2.72 -9.53 23.64
C GLU A 110 -1.96 -10.58 22.82
N ARG A 111 -1.49 -10.22 21.62
CA ARG A 111 -0.58 -11.07 20.83
C ARG A 111 0.73 -11.36 21.57
N GLN A 112 1.30 -10.37 22.24
CA GLN A 112 2.50 -10.54 23.06
C GLN A 112 2.25 -11.52 24.23
N LYS A 113 1.10 -11.41 24.92
CA LYS A 113 0.71 -12.35 26.00
C LYS A 113 0.48 -13.76 25.48
N ALA A 114 -0.19 -13.92 24.34
CA ALA A 114 -0.41 -15.22 23.72
C ALA A 114 0.93 -15.87 23.30
N VAL A 115 1.84 -15.09 22.70
CA VAL A 115 3.19 -15.56 22.36
C VAL A 115 3.98 -15.94 23.63
N ALA A 116 3.91 -15.15 24.69
CA ALA A 116 4.57 -15.45 25.96
C ALA A 116 4.03 -16.75 26.60
N ALA A 117 2.71 -16.97 26.55
CA ALA A 117 2.09 -18.19 27.05
C ALA A 117 2.47 -19.43 26.22
N GLU A 118 2.48 -19.34 24.89
CA GLU A 118 2.94 -20.42 24.02
C GLU A 118 4.44 -20.73 24.22
N LEU A 119 5.27 -19.70 24.41
CA LEU A 119 6.70 -19.89 24.66
C LEU A 119 6.93 -20.65 25.98
N LEU A 120 6.15 -20.34 27.03
CA LEU A 120 6.25 -21.02 28.32
C LEU A 120 5.83 -22.50 28.25
N THR A 121 4.80 -22.84 27.46
CA THR A 121 4.39 -24.25 27.29
C THR A 121 5.36 -25.03 26.39
N ASP A 122 5.92 -24.40 25.35
CA ASP A 122 6.86 -25.06 24.45
C ASP A 122 8.28 -25.18 25.04
N LEU A 123 8.66 -24.38 26.03
CA LEU A 123 9.94 -24.52 26.75
C LEU A 123 9.98 -25.70 27.72
N ASN A 124 8.83 -26.33 28.01
CA ASN A 124 8.73 -27.42 28.98
C ASN A 124 9.05 -28.81 28.39
N MET A 125 9.52 -28.86 27.14
CA MET A 125 10.12 -30.08 26.59
C MET A 125 11.47 -30.30 27.27
N PRO A 126 11.69 -31.45 27.95
CA PRO A 126 12.97 -31.75 28.55
C PRO A 126 14.04 -31.72 27.45
N LEU A 127 15.06 -30.88 27.64
CA LEU A 127 16.25 -30.95 26.80
C LEU A 127 16.85 -32.34 26.99
N PRO A 128 17.14 -33.07 25.91
CA PRO A 128 17.76 -34.38 26.03
C PRO A 128 19.10 -34.21 26.77
N VAL A 129 19.24 -34.90 27.89
CA VAL A 129 20.51 -34.96 28.62
C VAL A 129 21.46 -35.77 27.76
N VAL A 130 22.43 -35.09 27.14
CA VAL A 130 23.40 -35.74 26.27
C VAL A 130 24.45 -36.41 27.16
N ASP A 131 24.57 -37.73 27.06
CA ASP A 131 25.62 -38.48 27.76
C ASP A 131 27.00 -38.04 27.23
N GLN A 132 27.92 -37.69 28.13
CA GLN A 132 29.25 -37.25 27.74
C GLN A 132 30.04 -38.32 26.98
N ALA A 133 29.80 -39.61 27.26
CA ALA A 133 30.40 -40.69 26.49
C ALA A 133 29.83 -40.76 25.06
N GLN A 134 28.58 -40.34 24.85
CA GLN A 134 28.00 -40.19 23.52
C GLN A 134 28.60 -38.99 22.78
N ILE A 135 28.73 -37.83 23.43
CA ILE A 135 29.38 -36.64 22.84
C ILE A 135 30.80 -36.97 22.38
N ALA A 136 31.58 -37.66 23.21
CA ALA A 136 32.95 -38.03 22.86
C ALA A 136 33.02 -38.93 21.61
N ARG A 137 32.13 -39.94 21.52
CA ARG A 137 32.05 -40.84 20.35
C ARG A 137 31.63 -40.10 19.09
N GLU A 138 30.61 -39.27 19.17
CA GLU A 138 30.07 -38.51 18.04
C GLU A 138 31.04 -37.43 17.57
N THR A 139 31.78 -36.84 18.50
CA THR A 139 32.86 -35.89 18.21
C THR A 139 34.03 -36.60 17.52
N ALA A 140 34.42 -37.79 18.00
CA ALA A 140 35.47 -38.58 17.34
C ALA A 140 35.06 -38.95 15.90
N ALA A 141 33.83 -39.40 15.68
CA ALA A 141 33.30 -39.69 14.34
C ALA A 141 33.31 -38.43 13.44
N PHE A 142 32.90 -37.29 13.99
CA PHE A 142 32.95 -36.01 13.27
C PHE A 142 34.36 -35.60 12.88
N VAL A 143 35.34 -35.75 13.78
CA VAL A 143 36.75 -35.44 13.51
C VAL A 143 37.33 -36.35 12.44
N VAL A 144 37.05 -37.66 12.50
CA VAL A 144 37.50 -38.63 11.48
C VAL A 144 36.89 -38.30 10.12
N TRP A 145 35.58 -38.05 10.07
CA TRP A 145 34.88 -37.67 8.84
C TRP A 145 35.39 -36.33 8.29
N LEU A 146 35.67 -35.36 9.16
CA LEU A 146 36.25 -34.08 8.77
C LEU A 146 37.64 -34.23 8.21
N ALA A 147 38.41 -35.26 8.60
CA ALA A 147 39.77 -35.51 8.11
C ALA A 147 39.80 -36.01 6.66
N THR A 148 38.72 -36.66 6.21
CA THR A 148 38.55 -37.05 4.80
C THR A 148 38.55 -35.83 3.88
N ASP A 149 39.11 -35.98 2.68
CA ASP A 149 39.13 -34.89 1.71
C ASP A 149 37.82 -34.85 0.91
N GLY A 150 37.16 -33.69 0.93
CA GLY A 150 35.92 -33.48 0.22
C GLY A 150 35.47 -32.03 0.28
N PRO A 151 34.61 -31.59 -0.67
CA PRO A 151 34.20 -30.19 -0.76
C PRO A 151 33.45 -29.71 0.50
N ARG A 152 32.63 -30.57 1.12
CA ARG A 152 31.89 -30.26 2.35
C ARG A 152 32.83 -30.11 3.56
N GLN A 153 33.80 -31.01 3.69
CA GLN A 153 34.80 -30.99 4.75
C GLN A 153 35.67 -29.73 4.64
N ARG A 154 36.12 -29.39 3.42
CA ARG A 154 36.87 -28.15 3.16
C ARG A 154 36.09 -26.90 3.55
N GLN A 155 34.78 -26.86 3.29
CA GLN A 155 33.93 -25.75 3.71
C GLN A 155 33.83 -25.67 5.23
N LEU A 156 33.55 -26.78 5.92
CA LEU A 156 33.38 -26.79 7.37
C LEU A 156 34.67 -26.45 8.13
N ARG A 157 35.82 -26.90 7.63
CA ARG A 157 37.14 -26.52 8.17
C ARG A 157 37.40 -25.01 8.05
N ARG A 158 36.84 -24.33 7.04
CA ARG A 158 36.97 -22.85 6.89
C ARG A 158 36.03 -22.08 7.80
N GLU A 159 34.86 -22.65 8.10
CA GLU A 159 33.82 -22.00 8.90
C GLU A 159 34.11 -22.03 10.41
N ASN A 160 35.15 -22.74 10.88
CA ASN A 160 35.53 -22.87 12.29
C ASN A 160 34.32 -23.14 13.20
N VAL A 161 33.52 -24.14 12.82
CA VAL A 161 32.33 -24.51 13.60
C VAL A 161 32.75 -25.03 14.96
N ASP A 162 32.32 -24.35 16.03
CA ASP A 162 32.51 -24.84 17.39
C ASP A 162 31.76 -26.17 17.56
N ILE A 163 32.52 -27.22 17.92
CA ILE A 163 32.04 -28.59 18.06
C ILE A 163 31.08 -28.69 19.24
N ASN A 164 31.34 -27.98 20.35
CA ASN A 164 30.47 -28.03 21.52
C ASN A 164 29.09 -27.43 21.19
N ASP A 165 29.08 -26.28 20.53
CA ASP A 165 27.86 -25.66 20.00
C ASP A 165 27.15 -26.58 19.00
N LEU A 166 27.90 -27.26 18.13
CA LEU A 166 27.35 -28.20 17.16
C LEU A 166 26.65 -29.37 17.84
N MET A 167 27.25 -29.97 18.87
CA MET A 167 26.65 -31.09 19.61
C MET A 167 25.43 -30.66 20.42
N ALA A 168 25.51 -29.51 21.10
CA ALA A 168 24.38 -28.95 21.85
C ALA A 168 23.18 -28.67 20.92
N THR A 169 23.42 -28.05 19.76
CA THR A 169 22.36 -27.78 18.78
C THR A 169 21.86 -29.03 18.06
N ARG A 170 22.71 -30.03 17.84
CA ARG A 170 22.34 -31.35 17.29
C ARG A 170 21.35 -32.07 18.20
N ALA A 171 21.62 -32.13 19.50
CA ALA A 171 20.73 -32.78 20.47
C ALA A 171 19.33 -32.15 20.47
N VAL A 172 19.26 -30.82 20.45
CA VAL A 172 18.00 -30.08 20.30
C VAL A 172 17.32 -30.40 18.96
N PHE A 173 18.08 -30.43 17.86
CA PHE A 173 17.54 -30.75 16.55
C PHE A 173 16.93 -32.16 16.50
N LEU A 174 17.61 -33.18 17.00
CA LEU A 174 17.10 -34.55 17.03
C LEU A 174 15.84 -34.67 17.89
N ALA A 175 15.81 -34.02 19.05
CA ALA A 175 14.62 -34.02 19.92
C ALA A 175 13.42 -33.26 19.34
N THR A 176 13.64 -32.39 18.34
CA THR A 176 12.59 -31.52 17.76
C THR A 176 12.28 -31.82 16.30
N ARG A 177 13.01 -32.76 15.69
CA ARG A 177 12.87 -33.11 14.27
C ARG A 177 11.44 -33.47 13.89
N ASP A 178 10.76 -34.21 14.76
CA ASP A 178 9.42 -34.72 14.51
C ASP A 178 8.32 -33.75 14.97
N LEU A 179 8.67 -32.65 15.64
CA LEU A 179 7.73 -31.69 16.25
C LEU A 179 7.37 -30.50 15.36
N ALA A 180 7.81 -30.49 14.08
CA ALA A 180 7.52 -29.45 13.09
C ALA A 180 7.67 -28.00 13.63
N LEU A 181 8.67 -27.77 14.51
CA LEU A 181 8.84 -26.48 15.18
C LEU A 181 9.23 -25.38 14.19
N LYS A 182 8.62 -24.19 14.36
CA LYS A 182 9.01 -23.00 13.61
C LYS A 182 10.40 -22.51 14.04
N PHE A 183 11.18 -21.99 13.09
CA PHE A 183 12.55 -21.52 13.34
C PHE A 183 12.75 -20.51 14.49
N PRO A 184 11.84 -19.57 14.79
CA PRO A 184 11.98 -18.72 15.98
C PRO A 184 11.99 -19.51 17.28
N LYS A 185 11.17 -20.57 17.39
CA LYS A 185 11.13 -21.46 18.56
C LYS A 185 12.37 -22.35 18.65
N LEU A 186 12.96 -22.71 17.50
CA LEU A 186 14.25 -23.42 17.47
C LEU A 186 15.42 -22.51 17.87
N ALA A 187 15.41 -21.24 17.47
CA ALA A 187 16.42 -20.27 17.87
C ALA A 187 16.48 -20.10 19.39
N THR A 188 15.31 -19.93 20.05
CA THR A 188 15.24 -19.84 21.52
C THR A 188 15.73 -21.12 22.21
N ARG A 189 15.49 -22.31 21.63
CA ARG A 189 16.01 -23.57 22.17
C ARG A 189 17.51 -23.73 21.96
N PHE A 190 18.06 -23.29 20.83
CA PHE A 190 19.51 -23.26 20.62
C PHE A 190 20.19 -22.29 21.57
N GLU A 191 19.57 -21.13 21.84
CA GLU A 191 20.06 -20.18 22.84
C GLU A 191 20.07 -20.78 24.24
N ALA A 192 19.01 -21.49 24.65
CA ALA A 192 18.98 -22.20 25.92
C ALA A 192 20.06 -23.30 26.02
N ALA A 193 20.34 -24.02 24.93
CA ALA A 193 21.31 -25.12 24.92
C ALA A 193 22.77 -24.66 24.83
N THR A 194 23.05 -23.51 24.19
CA THR A 194 24.42 -23.01 23.96
C THR A 194 24.80 -21.83 24.84
N GLY A 195 23.83 -21.14 25.45
CA GLY A 195 24.05 -19.89 26.20
C GLY A 195 24.38 -18.68 25.32
N ARG A 196 24.32 -18.82 23.99
CA ARG A 196 24.58 -17.76 23.01
C ARG A 196 23.27 -17.25 22.42
N THR A 197 23.23 -15.98 22.01
CA THR A 197 22.07 -15.45 21.26
C THR A 197 21.96 -16.05 19.86
N TRP A 198 20.77 -16.50 19.49
CA TRP A 198 20.48 -17.07 18.17
C TRP A 198 19.36 -16.30 17.47
N ASP A 199 19.61 -15.85 16.24
CA ASP A 199 18.55 -15.35 15.36
C ASP A 199 17.90 -16.48 14.54
N ARG A 200 16.66 -16.25 14.08
CA ARG A 200 15.92 -17.11 13.16
C ARG A 200 16.76 -17.53 11.95
N HIS A 201 17.52 -16.62 11.35
CA HIS A 201 18.32 -16.95 10.16
C HIS A 201 19.53 -17.83 10.50
N GLN A 202 20.12 -17.67 11.69
CA GLN A 202 21.19 -18.52 12.19
C GLN A 202 20.66 -19.92 12.51
N ALA A 203 19.52 -20.00 13.19
CA ALA A 203 18.86 -21.28 13.49
C ALA A 203 18.51 -22.04 12.21
N LYS A 204 17.95 -21.37 11.19
CA LYS A 204 17.67 -21.99 9.89
C LYS A 204 18.93 -22.55 9.22
N ARG A 205 20.03 -21.78 9.20
CA ARG A 205 21.31 -22.24 8.63
C ARG A 205 21.88 -23.43 9.39
N ARG A 206 21.81 -23.40 10.73
CA ARG A 206 22.28 -24.50 11.59
C ARG A 206 21.45 -25.76 11.38
N VAL A 207 20.13 -25.65 11.26
CA VAL A 207 19.25 -26.80 10.94
C VAL A 207 19.60 -27.40 9.58
N ALA A 208 19.82 -26.56 8.56
CA ALA A 208 20.22 -27.05 7.24
C ALA A 208 21.58 -27.77 7.27
N LEU A 209 22.54 -27.24 8.04
CA LEU A 209 23.82 -27.89 8.27
C LEU A 209 23.66 -29.25 8.97
N LEU A 210 22.90 -29.29 10.07
CA LEU A 210 22.66 -30.52 10.83
C LEU A 210 21.94 -31.57 9.97
N ALA A 211 20.92 -31.17 9.20
CA ALA A 211 20.25 -32.07 8.27
C ALA A 211 21.20 -32.64 7.21
N ALA A 212 22.17 -31.85 6.73
CA ALA A 212 23.19 -32.32 5.79
C ALA A 212 24.19 -33.28 6.46
N LEU A 213 24.53 -33.08 7.73
CA LEU A 213 25.43 -33.98 8.49
C LEU A 213 24.74 -35.26 8.96
N GLU A 214 23.42 -35.25 9.13
CA GLU A 214 22.58 -36.43 9.40
C GLU A 214 22.14 -37.16 8.11
N SER A 215 22.48 -36.64 6.94
CA SER A 215 22.20 -37.30 5.66
C SER A 215 23.27 -38.34 5.33
N ALA A 216 22.94 -39.27 4.42
CA ALA A 216 23.87 -40.32 4.00
C ALA A 216 25.23 -39.76 3.55
N GLY A 217 26.31 -40.43 3.99
CA GLY A 217 27.69 -39.95 3.82
C GLY A 217 28.10 -38.85 4.81
N GLY A 218 27.30 -38.62 5.85
CA GLY A 218 27.61 -37.74 6.97
C GLY A 218 28.39 -38.45 8.09
N PRO A 219 28.92 -37.69 9.05
CA PRO A 219 29.73 -38.21 10.17
C PRO A 219 28.99 -39.17 11.10
N TRP A 220 27.64 -39.14 11.12
CA TRP A 220 26.82 -39.88 12.08
C TRP A 220 25.88 -40.89 11.44
N THR A 221 25.85 -40.93 10.11
CA THR A 221 25.22 -42.02 9.36
C THR A 221 26.31 -43.05 9.09
N GLY A 222 26.21 -44.23 9.71
CA GLY A 222 27.26 -45.27 9.76
C GLY A 222 27.77 -45.86 8.44
N ASP A 223 27.52 -45.20 7.31
CA ASP A 223 28.06 -45.51 5.99
C ASP A 223 29.36 -44.73 5.77
N VAL A 224 30.38 -44.99 6.59
CA VAL A 224 31.75 -44.63 6.23
C VAL A 224 32.29 -45.79 5.40
N ALA A 225 32.10 -45.68 4.09
CA ALA A 225 32.71 -46.58 3.10
C ALA A 225 34.24 -46.39 3.04
#